data_AF-A0A933HQR3-F1
#
_entry.id   AF-A0A933HQR3-F1
#
_cell.length_a   1.000
_cell.length_b   1.000
_cell.length_c   1.000
_cell.angle_alpha   90.00
_cell.angle_beta   90.00
_cell.angle_gamma   90.00
#
_symmetry.space_group_name_H-M   'P 1'
#
loop_
_entity.id
_entity.type
_entity.pdbx_description
1 polymer ?
#
loop_
_entity_poly.entity_id
_entity_poly.type
_entity_poly.pdbx_seq_one_letter_code
_entity_poly.pdbx_strand_id
1 'polypeptide(L)'
;MKLVDLNPILETLHLDPLAYGLQIVAAREVADDYFPRLDTDRPALVAQFDMPDSLARAARTLRVNYPASHRVTLVRGSKQKTVALDALPLERTTRRAVLYIPPLPHSSSPLTLANIMAHLRAPVGGCPWDLEQTHASITRALIEEAYEVIEAIADHDMLHLMEELGDLQLHVLFQTQIARDENQFALSDVGAELAAKLIRRHPHVFGNEQAKDANGVLENWEKIKQAEKARKGETSQPQALDAGIPRELPALTRAQKVHERARRKQNQTSNVKRVENVRRNVPRRNVPSSDALKQEVLRARDRERAVGDLLFELAALAEQHGIDAERALRAATTSFVREKSMSDESSH
;
A
#
# COMPACT_ATOMS: atom_id res chain seq x y z
N MET A 1 38.12 -9.18 16.44
CA MET A 1 36.65 -9.29 16.58
C MET A 1 36.38 -10.24 17.74
N LYS A 2 35.73 -9.80 18.84
CA LYS A 2 35.35 -10.73 19.93
C LYS A 2 34.00 -11.32 19.57
N LEU A 3 33.96 -12.62 19.29
CA LEU A 3 32.71 -13.34 19.10
C LEU A 3 31.92 -13.31 20.43
N VAL A 4 30.61 -13.14 20.33
CA VAL A 4 29.71 -13.26 21.48
C VAL A 4 29.37 -14.73 21.61
N ASP A 5 29.78 -15.35 22.72
CA ASP A 5 29.33 -16.71 23.05
C ASP A 5 27.87 -16.65 23.52
N LEU A 6 26.98 -17.26 22.76
CA LEU A 6 25.54 -17.27 23.02
C LEU A 6 25.10 -18.51 23.81
N ASN A 7 25.94 -19.55 23.95
CA ASN A 7 25.54 -20.77 24.65
C ASN A 7 25.07 -20.51 26.08
N PRO A 8 25.76 -19.68 26.90
CA PRO A 8 25.28 -19.36 28.24
C PRO A 8 23.94 -18.63 28.24
N ILE A 9 23.65 -17.84 27.20
CA ILE A 9 22.39 -17.10 27.05
C ILE A 9 21.26 -18.07 26.68
N LEU A 10 21.51 -18.99 25.74
CA LEU A 10 20.56 -20.03 25.34
C LEU A 10 20.20 -20.93 26.52
N GLU A 11 21.20 -21.37 27.29
CA GLU A 11 21.01 -22.16 28.51
C GLU A 11 20.18 -21.39 29.55
N THR A 12 20.51 -20.12 29.80
CA THR A 12 19.79 -19.27 30.76
C THR A 12 18.32 -19.06 30.37
N LEU A 13 18.04 -18.97 29.07
CA LEU A 13 16.69 -18.80 28.54
C LEU A 13 15.96 -20.12 28.29
N HIS A 14 16.61 -21.27 28.49
CA HIS A 14 16.11 -22.60 28.11
C HIS A 14 15.66 -22.68 26.64
N LEU A 15 16.41 -22.06 25.73
CA LEU A 15 16.09 -22.04 24.31
C LEU A 15 16.84 -23.13 23.55
N ASP A 16 16.09 -23.93 22.80
CA ASP A 16 16.64 -24.72 21.70
C ASP A 16 16.64 -23.86 20.43
N PRO A 17 17.82 -23.49 19.89
CA PRO A 17 17.90 -22.64 18.70
C PRO A 17 17.33 -23.31 17.43
N LEU A 18 17.25 -24.65 17.39
CA LEU A 18 16.77 -25.41 16.24
C LEU A 18 15.27 -25.66 16.28
N ALA A 19 14.68 -25.76 17.47
CA ALA A 19 13.25 -26.09 17.63
C ALA A 19 12.30 -25.05 17.01
N TYR A 20 12.68 -23.77 17.04
CA TYR A 20 11.78 -22.66 16.69
C TYR A 20 12.37 -21.68 15.66
N GLY A 21 13.51 -22.01 15.04
CA GLY A 21 14.16 -21.17 14.04
C GLY A 21 14.62 -19.82 14.61
N LEU A 22 15.46 -19.86 15.65
CA LEU A 22 15.92 -18.67 16.37
C LEU A 22 16.63 -17.67 15.46
N GLN A 23 16.15 -16.42 15.45
CA GLN A 23 16.78 -15.31 14.74
C GLN A 23 17.85 -14.66 15.63
N ILE A 24 19.03 -14.38 15.08
CA ILE A 24 20.12 -13.74 15.83
C ILE A 24 20.61 -12.55 15.02
N VAL A 25 20.47 -11.35 15.58
CA VAL A 25 20.79 -10.09 14.90
C VAL A 25 21.62 -9.16 15.77
N ALA A 26 22.43 -8.30 15.16
CA ALA A 26 23.12 -7.24 15.87
C ALA A 26 22.16 -6.08 16.18
N ALA A 27 22.30 -5.44 17.33
CA ALA A 27 21.48 -4.32 17.77
C ALA A 27 21.53 -3.14 16.79
N ARG A 28 22.67 -2.95 16.11
CA ARG A 28 22.81 -1.93 15.05
C ARG A 28 21.83 -2.14 13.90
N GLU A 29 21.58 -3.39 13.49
CA GLU A 29 20.68 -3.68 12.37
C GLU A 29 19.26 -3.26 12.70
N VAL A 30 18.81 -3.55 13.92
CA VAL A 30 17.49 -3.13 14.41
C VAL A 30 17.45 -1.62 14.67
N ALA A 31 18.53 -1.04 15.23
CA ALA A 31 18.57 0.37 15.64
C ALA A 31 18.71 1.37 14.48
N ASP A 32 19.29 0.95 13.37
CA ASP A 32 19.48 1.76 12.15
C ASP A 32 18.27 1.67 11.21
N ASP A 33 17.45 0.63 11.33
CA ASP A 33 16.25 0.43 10.51
C ASP A 33 15.04 1.23 11.03
N TYR A 34 14.15 1.61 10.10
CA TYR A 34 12.84 2.20 10.40
C TYR A 34 11.73 1.15 10.59
N PHE A 35 11.99 -0.09 10.18
CA PHE A 35 11.09 -1.24 10.31
C PHE A 35 11.92 -2.47 10.72
N PRO A 36 11.53 -3.23 11.75
CA PRO A 36 12.32 -4.35 12.22
C PRO A 36 12.26 -5.50 11.21
N ARG A 37 13.40 -5.85 10.63
CA ARG A 37 13.53 -7.02 9.74
C ARG A 37 13.62 -8.33 10.53
N LEU A 38 12.64 -8.56 11.39
CA LEU A 38 12.48 -9.76 12.20
C LEU A 38 11.14 -10.41 11.86
N ASP A 39 11.14 -11.72 11.71
CA ASP A 39 9.94 -12.53 11.63
C ASP A 39 9.25 -12.55 13.00
N THR A 40 8.03 -12.04 13.08
CA THR A 40 7.26 -11.93 14.34
C THR A 40 6.81 -13.27 14.89
N ASP A 41 6.78 -14.31 14.05
CA ASP A 41 6.34 -15.65 14.44
C ASP A 41 7.51 -16.53 14.92
N ARG A 42 8.73 -15.96 14.99
CA ARG A 42 9.94 -16.64 15.44
C ARG A 42 10.61 -15.90 16.61
N PRO A 43 11.23 -16.63 17.55
CA PRO A 43 12.03 -15.99 18.60
C PRO A 43 13.24 -15.25 17.99
N ALA A 44 13.67 -14.18 18.66
CA ALA A 44 14.85 -13.41 18.26
C ALA A 44 15.77 -13.08 19.44
N LEU A 45 17.09 -13.10 19.19
CA LEU A 45 18.12 -12.53 20.04
C LEU A 45 18.73 -11.31 19.37
N VAL A 46 18.64 -10.16 20.03
CA VAL A 46 19.31 -8.93 19.63
C VAL A 46 20.52 -8.73 20.55
N ALA A 47 21.72 -8.76 20.00
CA ALA A 47 22.98 -8.68 20.75
C ALA A 47 23.80 -7.44 20.37
N GLN A 48 24.93 -7.20 21.03
CA GLN A 48 25.88 -6.12 20.68
C GLN A 48 25.31 -4.69 20.83
N PHE A 49 24.68 -4.40 21.98
CA PHE A 49 24.32 -3.02 22.38
C PHE A 49 25.57 -2.22 22.78
N ASP A 50 26.37 -1.86 21.79
CA ASP A 50 27.69 -1.27 22.00
C ASP A 50 27.64 0.27 22.13
N MET A 51 26.60 0.92 21.58
CA MET A 51 26.38 2.38 21.71
C MET A 51 25.38 2.70 22.83
N PRO A 52 25.51 3.86 23.51
CA PRO A 52 24.62 4.25 24.61
C PRO A 52 23.13 4.26 24.28
N ASP A 53 22.77 4.58 23.03
CA ASP A 53 21.40 4.72 22.55
C ASP A 53 20.89 3.50 21.78
N SER A 54 21.73 2.47 21.54
CA SER A 54 21.36 1.31 20.72
C SER A 54 20.10 0.61 21.24
N LEU A 55 19.93 0.50 22.57
CA LEU A 55 18.76 -0.13 23.15
C LEU A 55 17.50 0.72 22.94
N ALA A 56 17.58 2.04 23.15
CA ALA A 56 16.47 2.96 22.93
C ALA A 56 16.02 2.96 21.47
N ARG A 57 16.99 2.99 20.54
CA ARG A 57 16.73 2.95 19.11
C ARG A 57 16.16 1.62 18.66
N ALA A 58 16.74 0.50 19.11
CA ALA A 58 16.20 -0.82 18.81
C ALA A 58 14.78 -0.99 19.37
N ALA A 59 14.53 -0.56 20.61
CA ALA A 59 13.19 -0.61 21.21
C ALA A 59 12.17 0.21 20.40
N ARG A 60 12.54 1.40 19.92
CA ARG A 60 11.70 2.20 19.03
C ARG A 60 11.35 1.44 17.74
N THR A 61 12.34 0.83 17.07
CA THR A 61 12.10 0.09 15.84
C THR A 61 11.27 -1.17 16.07
N LEU A 62 11.52 -1.91 17.15
CA LEU A 62 10.72 -3.10 17.51
C LEU A 62 9.24 -2.78 17.72
N ARG A 63 8.92 -1.60 18.25
CA ARG A 63 7.52 -1.20 18.54
C ARG A 63 6.66 -0.98 17.30
N VAL A 64 7.25 -1.03 16.11
CA VAL A 64 6.50 -1.04 14.84
C VAL A 64 5.70 -2.33 14.69
N ASN A 65 6.27 -3.49 15.08
CA ASN A 65 5.61 -4.80 14.94
C ASN A 65 5.21 -5.44 16.28
N TYR A 66 5.88 -5.07 17.37
CA TYR A 66 5.62 -5.65 18.69
C TYR A 66 4.85 -4.66 19.57
N PRO A 67 3.72 -5.07 20.19
CA PRO A 67 2.97 -4.20 21.11
C PRO A 67 3.84 -3.67 22.25
N ALA A 68 3.49 -2.50 22.79
CA ALA A 68 4.19 -1.91 23.94
C ALA A 68 4.23 -2.84 25.16
N SER A 69 3.17 -3.64 25.35
CA SER A 69 3.04 -4.65 26.41
C SER A 69 3.81 -5.94 26.16
N HIS A 70 4.40 -6.14 24.96
CA HIS A 70 5.10 -7.36 24.60
C HIS A 70 6.23 -7.65 25.57
N ARG A 71 6.29 -8.88 26.10
CA ARG A 71 7.26 -9.23 27.13
C ARG A 71 8.59 -9.62 26.51
N VAL A 72 9.63 -8.85 26.80
CA VAL A 72 11.00 -9.08 26.34
C VAL A 72 11.91 -9.37 27.53
N THR A 73 12.95 -10.17 27.31
CA THR A 73 13.88 -10.56 28.38
C THR A 73 15.27 -10.02 28.11
N LEU A 74 15.75 -9.16 29.00
CA LEU A 74 17.13 -8.69 28.97
C LEU A 74 18.01 -9.68 29.74
N VAL A 75 18.99 -10.27 29.06
CA VAL A 75 19.93 -11.25 29.64
C VAL A 75 21.32 -10.64 29.67
N ARG A 76 22.04 -10.82 30.79
CA ARG A 76 23.43 -10.39 30.96
C ARG A 76 24.19 -11.39 31.84
N GLY A 77 25.03 -12.21 31.21
CA GLY A 77 25.62 -13.36 31.88
C GLY A 77 24.51 -14.31 32.35
N SER A 78 24.54 -14.72 33.61
CA SER A 78 23.50 -15.57 34.22
C SER A 78 22.28 -14.80 34.76
N LYS A 79 22.28 -13.46 34.68
CA LYS A 79 21.16 -12.64 35.15
C LYS A 79 20.19 -12.37 34.01
N GLN A 80 18.90 -12.53 34.26
CA GLN A 80 17.85 -12.15 33.33
C GLN A 80 16.74 -11.35 34.01
N LYS A 81 16.11 -10.48 33.23
CA LYS A 81 14.92 -9.73 33.67
C LYS A 81 13.94 -9.61 32.50
N THR A 82 12.73 -10.13 32.70
CA THR A 82 11.63 -9.95 31.76
C THR A 82 10.83 -8.70 32.11
N VAL A 83 10.63 -7.84 31.12
CA VAL A 83 9.87 -6.59 31.23
C VAL A 83 8.98 -6.41 30.00
N ALA A 84 7.98 -5.52 30.08
CA ALA A 84 7.32 -5.04 28.88
C ALA A 84 8.31 -4.29 27.98
N LEU A 85 8.12 -4.31 26.67
CA LEU A 85 8.96 -3.59 25.69
C LEU A 85 9.04 -2.09 26.03
N ASP A 86 7.95 -1.52 26.53
CA ASP A 86 7.88 -0.13 26.97
C ASP A 86 8.62 0.17 28.29
N ALA A 87 8.81 -0.86 29.12
CA ALA A 87 9.46 -0.76 30.41
C ALA A 87 10.97 -1.11 30.35
N LEU A 88 11.55 -1.16 29.15
CA LEU A 88 12.98 -1.37 28.98
C LEU A 88 13.78 -0.20 29.60
N PRO A 89 14.90 -0.47 30.29
CA PRO A 89 15.71 0.57 30.92
C PRO A 89 16.57 1.30 29.88
N LEU A 90 15.95 2.17 29.07
CA LEU A 90 16.54 2.80 27.88
C LEU A 90 17.76 3.70 28.18
N GLU A 91 17.85 4.23 29.40
CA GLU A 91 18.91 5.17 29.82
C GLU A 91 20.21 4.48 30.24
N ARG A 92 20.22 3.14 30.41
CA ARG A 92 21.40 2.41 30.90
C ARG A 92 22.07 1.70 29.74
N THR A 93 23.37 1.97 29.52
CA THR A 93 24.21 1.16 28.63
C THR A 93 24.19 -0.30 29.05
N THR A 94 23.65 -1.17 28.21
CA THR A 94 23.54 -2.61 28.44
C THR A 94 24.71 -3.35 27.78
N ARG A 95 25.96 -2.92 28.06
CA ARG A 95 27.16 -3.61 27.53
C ARG A 95 27.10 -5.11 27.85
N ARG A 96 27.28 -5.95 26.83
CA ARG A 96 27.18 -7.43 26.88
C ARG A 96 25.80 -7.97 27.27
N ALA A 97 24.74 -7.17 27.17
CA ALA A 97 23.40 -7.71 27.27
C ALA A 97 22.94 -8.25 25.92
N VAL A 98 22.04 -9.22 25.99
CA VAL A 98 21.27 -9.73 24.87
C VAL A 98 19.81 -9.49 25.20
N LEU A 99 19.04 -8.99 24.25
CA LEU A 99 17.60 -8.85 24.35
C LEU A 99 16.97 -10.04 23.64
N TYR A 100 16.29 -10.88 24.41
CA TYR A 100 15.43 -11.93 23.88
C TYR A 100 14.02 -11.40 23.65
N ILE A 101 13.51 -11.67 22.46
CA ILE A 101 12.19 -11.29 22.00
C ILE A 101 11.46 -12.60 21.66
N PRO A 102 10.45 -13.01 22.44
CA PRO A 102 9.64 -14.17 22.09
C PRO A 102 8.76 -13.85 20.86
N PRO A 103 8.30 -14.89 20.13
CA PRO A 103 7.34 -14.70 19.05
C PRO A 103 6.04 -14.08 19.56
N LEU A 104 5.28 -13.44 18.67
CA LEU A 104 3.93 -12.99 18.99
C LEU A 104 3.01 -14.20 19.25
N PRO A 105 1.97 -14.03 20.10
CA PRO A 105 1.06 -15.13 20.45
C PRO A 105 0.17 -15.60 19.29
N HIS A 106 0.03 -14.79 18.25
CA HIS A 106 -0.75 -15.10 17.05
C HIS A 106 0.15 -14.95 15.83
N SER A 107 -0.01 -15.85 14.87
CA SER A 107 0.70 -15.78 13.59
C SER A 107 0.35 -14.48 12.88
N SER A 108 1.37 -13.72 12.51
CA SER A 108 1.26 -12.38 11.94
C SER A 108 2.30 -12.11 10.86
N SER A 109 3.24 -13.03 10.67
CA SER A 109 4.34 -12.87 9.74
C SER A 109 3.86 -12.99 8.30
N PRO A 110 4.28 -12.09 7.40
CA PRO A 110 4.03 -12.24 5.97
C PRO A 110 4.54 -13.57 5.40
N LEU A 111 5.60 -14.14 5.98
CA LEU A 111 6.12 -15.45 5.58
C LEU A 111 5.18 -16.58 5.98
N THR A 112 4.55 -16.48 7.15
CA THR A 112 3.54 -17.44 7.59
C THR A 112 2.30 -17.36 6.71
N LEU A 113 1.84 -16.16 6.34
CA LEU A 113 0.73 -15.98 5.41
C LEU A 113 1.03 -16.59 4.03
N ALA A 114 2.24 -16.36 3.50
CA ALA A 114 2.66 -16.98 2.24
C ALA A 114 2.70 -18.51 2.33
N ASN A 115 3.15 -19.07 3.46
CA ASN A 115 3.15 -20.52 3.68
C ASN A 115 1.73 -21.09 3.80
N ILE A 116 0.81 -20.38 4.46
CA ILE A 116 -0.61 -20.76 4.52
C ILE A 116 -1.19 -20.81 3.10
N MET A 117 -0.99 -19.77 2.30
CA MET A 117 -1.46 -19.73 0.91
C MET A 117 -0.89 -20.88 0.06
N ALA A 118 0.41 -21.16 0.18
CA ALA A 118 1.05 -22.29 -0.49
C ALA A 118 0.44 -23.64 -0.07
N HIS A 119 0.07 -23.78 1.21
CA HIS A 119 -0.60 -24.99 1.70
C HIS A 119 -2.03 -25.11 1.19
N LEU A 120 -2.80 -24.02 1.19
CA LEU A 120 -4.16 -23.98 0.64
C LEU A 120 -4.18 -24.41 -0.83
N ARG A 121 -3.17 -24.03 -1.61
CA ARG A 121 -3.03 -24.44 -3.02
C ARG A 121 -2.17 -25.68 -3.25
N ALA A 122 -1.86 -26.46 -2.20
CA ALA A 122 -1.09 -27.68 -2.38
C ALA A 122 -1.92 -28.77 -3.12
N PRO A 123 -1.35 -29.47 -4.12
CA PRO A 123 -2.07 -30.53 -4.84
C PRO A 123 -2.55 -31.68 -3.95
N VAL A 124 -1.86 -31.91 -2.83
CA VAL A 124 -2.22 -32.92 -1.83
C VAL A 124 -2.41 -32.23 -0.49
N GLY A 125 -3.61 -32.36 0.08
CA GLY A 125 -3.96 -31.77 1.38
C GLY A 125 -4.37 -30.30 1.33
N GLY A 126 -4.32 -29.65 0.17
CA GLY A 126 -4.85 -28.30 -0.03
C GLY A 126 -6.37 -28.25 -0.21
N CYS A 127 -6.89 -27.03 -0.34
CA CYS A 127 -8.28 -26.73 -0.62
C CYS A 127 -8.56 -26.84 -2.13
N PRO A 128 -9.52 -27.68 -2.57
CA PRO A 128 -9.84 -27.82 -4.00
C PRO A 128 -10.28 -26.52 -4.66
N TRP A 129 -11.06 -25.69 -3.94
CA TRP A 129 -11.52 -24.39 -4.45
C TRP A 129 -10.35 -23.41 -4.61
N ASP A 130 -9.42 -23.39 -3.65
CA ASP A 130 -8.26 -22.51 -3.77
C ASP A 130 -7.37 -22.94 -4.92
N LEU A 131 -7.16 -24.26 -5.12
CA LEU A 131 -6.33 -24.83 -6.16
C LEU A 131 -6.87 -24.54 -7.59
N GLU A 132 -8.19 -24.59 -7.80
CA GLU A 132 -8.80 -24.36 -9.12
C GLU A 132 -8.82 -22.88 -9.55
N GLN A 133 -8.57 -21.94 -8.64
CA GLN A 133 -8.58 -20.52 -8.97
C GLN A 133 -7.47 -20.14 -9.95
N THR A 134 -7.79 -19.18 -10.81
CA THR A 134 -6.90 -18.58 -11.82
C THR A 134 -6.80 -17.08 -11.60
N HIS A 135 -5.81 -16.42 -12.21
CA HIS A 135 -5.69 -14.95 -12.14
C HIS A 135 -7.00 -14.24 -12.52
N ALA A 136 -7.70 -14.75 -13.53
CA ALA A 136 -8.94 -14.16 -14.03
C ALA A 136 -10.12 -14.37 -13.06
N SER A 137 -10.26 -15.57 -12.47
CA SER A 137 -11.43 -15.89 -11.63
C SER A 137 -11.47 -15.05 -10.34
N ILE A 138 -10.30 -14.68 -9.79
CA ILE A 138 -10.20 -13.89 -8.56
C ILE A 138 -10.10 -12.39 -8.78
N THR A 139 -10.08 -11.91 -10.04
CA THR A 139 -9.96 -10.47 -10.34
C THR A 139 -11.21 -9.70 -9.90
N ARG A 140 -12.40 -10.33 -9.95
CA ARG A 140 -13.63 -9.69 -9.49
C ARG A 140 -13.60 -9.41 -7.98
N ALA A 141 -13.29 -10.43 -7.18
CA ALA A 141 -13.15 -10.29 -5.73
C ALA A 141 -12.12 -9.21 -5.38
N LEU A 142 -10.95 -9.19 -6.05
CA LEU A 142 -9.96 -8.14 -5.84
C LEU A 142 -10.51 -6.71 -6.04
N ILE A 143 -11.44 -6.51 -6.98
CA ILE A 143 -12.07 -5.21 -7.18
C ILE A 143 -13.06 -4.91 -6.06
N GLU A 144 -13.81 -5.92 -5.60
CA GLU A 144 -14.75 -5.83 -4.48
C GLU A 144 -13.98 -5.42 -3.20
N GLU A 145 -12.91 -6.13 -2.81
CA GLU A 145 -12.09 -5.78 -1.62
C GLU A 145 -11.45 -4.39 -1.72
N ALA A 146 -11.04 -3.99 -2.94
CA ALA A 146 -10.50 -2.65 -3.15
C ALA A 146 -11.56 -1.56 -2.90
N TYR A 147 -12.83 -1.85 -3.11
CA TYR A 147 -13.92 -0.94 -2.79
C TYR A 147 -14.33 -0.98 -1.32
N GLU A 148 -14.26 -2.13 -0.67
CA GLU A 148 -14.48 -2.25 0.77
C GLU A 148 -13.42 -1.47 1.57
N VAL A 149 -12.15 -1.48 1.14
CA VAL A 149 -11.12 -0.56 1.66
C VAL A 149 -11.55 0.91 1.52
N ILE A 150 -12.10 1.30 0.37
CA ILE A 150 -12.52 2.68 0.13
C ILE A 150 -13.71 3.05 1.02
N GLU A 151 -14.63 2.11 1.23
CA GLU A 151 -15.77 2.26 2.14
C GLU A 151 -15.31 2.43 3.59
N ALA A 152 -14.43 1.55 4.09
CA ALA A 152 -13.88 1.64 5.44
C ALA A 152 -13.15 2.98 5.69
N ILE A 153 -12.41 3.49 4.70
CA ILE A 153 -11.78 4.83 4.78
C ILE A 153 -12.84 5.93 4.86
N ALA A 154 -13.90 5.84 4.05
CA ALA A 154 -14.96 6.85 3.99
C ALA A 154 -15.76 6.92 5.29
N ASP A 155 -15.97 5.78 5.93
CA ASP A 155 -16.71 5.66 7.20
C ASP A 155 -15.81 5.86 8.44
N HIS A 156 -14.51 6.09 8.25
CA HIS A 156 -13.51 6.19 9.33
C HIS A 156 -13.47 4.95 10.25
N ASP A 157 -13.82 3.77 9.71
CA ASP A 157 -13.80 2.51 10.44
C ASP A 157 -12.41 1.86 10.34
N MET A 158 -11.63 1.98 11.41
CA MET A 158 -10.27 1.45 11.46
C MET A 158 -10.21 -0.07 11.61
N LEU A 159 -11.25 -0.71 12.15
CA LEU A 159 -11.29 -2.17 12.28
C LEU A 159 -11.60 -2.80 10.93
N HIS A 160 -12.62 -2.28 10.26
CA HIS A 160 -12.95 -2.70 8.90
C HIS A 160 -11.78 -2.43 7.94
N LEU A 161 -11.14 -1.24 8.02
CA LEU A 161 -9.96 -0.95 7.19
C LEU A 161 -8.82 -1.96 7.40
N MET A 162 -8.63 -2.45 8.63
CA MET A 162 -7.61 -3.45 8.92
C MET A 162 -7.94 -4.81 8.30
N GLU A 163 -9.21 -5.21 8.34
CA GLU A 163 -9.75 -6.42 7.71
C GLU A 163 -9.55 -6.37 6.19
N GLU A 164 -10.03 -5.31 5.55
CA GLU A 164 -9.98 -5.15 4.09
C GLU A 164 -8.56 -5.00 3.52
N LEU A 165 -7.63 -4.40 4.29
CA LEU A 165 -6.21 -4.40 3.92
C LEU A 165 -5.60 -5.80 3.99
N GLY A 166 -6.11 -6.65 4.88
CA GLY A 166 -5.81 -8.08 4.95
C GLY A 166 -6.29 -8.82 3.70
N ASP A 167 -7.50 -8.55 3.24
CA ASP A 167 -8.07 -9.21 2.05
C ASP A 167 -7.41 -8.76 0.75
N LEU A 168 -7.00 -7.48 0.64
CA LEU A 168 -6.11 -7.05 -0.43
C LEU A 168 -4.75 -7.77 -0.38
N GLN A 169 -4.18 -7.98 0.80
CA GLN A 169 -2.93 -8.73 0.95
C GLN A 169 -3.11 -10.20 0.57
N LEU A 170 -4.24 -10.82 0.94
CA LEU A 170 -4.63 -12.16 0.53
C LEU A 170 -4.58 -12.28 -0.99
N HIS A 171 -5.18 -11.35 -1.73
CA HIS A 171 -5.12 -11.37 -3.19
C HIS A 171 -3.71 -11.26 -3.76
N VAL A 172 -2.83 -10.45 -3.18
CA VAL A 172 -1.42 -10.40 -3.61
C VAL A 172 -0.74 -11.75 -3.42
N LEU A 173 -0.94 -12.40 -2.28
CA LEU A 173 -0.38 -13.73 -2.00
C LEU A 173 -0.95 -14.79 -2.94
N PHE A 174 -2.27 -14.76 -3.17
CA PHE A 174 -2.98 -15.71 -4.01
C PHE A 174 -2.51 -15.63 -5.47
N GLN A 175 -2.50 -14.43 -6.06
CA GLN A 175 -2.03 -14.20 -7.43
C GLN A 175 -0.57 -14.63 -7.58
N THR A 176 0.26 -14.33 -6.58
CA THR A 176 1.67 -14.74 -6.58
C THR A 176 1.83 -16.26 -6.49
N GLN A 177 0.99 -16.94 -5.71
CA GLN A 177 1.03 -18.40 -5.61
C GLN A 177 0.59 -19.06 -6.93
N ILE A 178 -0.46 -18.55 -7.58
CA ILE A 178 -0.87 -19.02 -8.93
C ILE A 178 0.30 -18.89 -9.92
N ALA A 179 0.95 -17.72 -9.97
CA ALA A 179 2.10 -17.49 -10.84
C ALA A 179 3.27 -18.43 -10.50
N ARG A 180 3.45 -18.77 -9.22
CA ARG A 180 4.49 -19.70 -8.77
C ARG A 180 4.20 -21.13 -9.19
N ASP A 181 2.94 -21.57 -9.08
CA ASP A 181 2.46 -22.90 -9.52
C ASP A 181 2.75 -23.11 -11.01
N GLU A 182 2.63 -22.03 -11.80
CA GLU A 182 2.92 -21.99 -13.23
C GLU A 182 4.41 -21.70 -13.57
N ASN A 183 5.28 -21.62 -12.57
CA ASN A 183 6.72 -21.31 -12.72
C ASN A 183 7.02 -19.98 -13.44
N GLN A 184 6.15 -18.97 -13.28
CA GLN A 184 6.35 -17.65 -13.88
C GLN A 184 7.20 -16.71 -12.99
N PHE A 185 6.75 -16.47 -11.76
CA PHE A 185 7.44 -15.64 -10.77
C PHE A 185 7.04 -16.02 -9.34
N ALA A 186 7.81 -15.55 -8.36
CA ALA A 186 7.58 -15.79 -6.94
C ALA A 186 7.33 -14.47 -6.17
N LEU A 187 6.93 -14.59 -4.89
CA LEU A 187 6.70 -13.44 -4.01
C LEU A 187 7.92 -12.54 -3.85
N SER A 188 9.11 -13.14 -3.86
CA SER A 188 10.38 -12.40 -3.83
C SER A 188 10.56 -11.50 -5.05
N ASP A 189 10.08 -11.92 -6.23
CA ASP A 189 10.22 -11.15 -7.47
C ASP A 189 9.29 -9.92 -7.46
N VAL A 190 8.05 -10.11 -6.97
CA VAL A 190 7.10 -9.01 -6.74
C VAL A 190 7.69 -7.99 -5.75
N GLY A 191 8.25 -8.47 -4.64
CA GLY A 191 8.92 -7.64 -3.65
C GLY A 191 10.14 -6.90 -4.20
N ALA A 192 10.98 -7.58 -5.00
CA ALA A 192 12.15 -6.99 -5.62
C ALA A 192 11.79 -5.88 -6.61
N GLU A 193 10.79 -6.10 -7.46
CA GLU A 193 10.32 -5.10 -8.42
C GLU A 193 9.71 -3.88 -7.71
N LEU A 194 8.93 -4.11 -6.63
CA LEU A 194 8.38 -3.02 -5.82
C LEU A 194 9.48 -2.24 -5.10
N ALA A 195 10.44 -2.90 -4.45
CA ALA A 195 11.52 -2.26 -3.73
C ALA A 195 12.39 -1.41 -4.68
N ALA A 196 12.80 -1.97 -5.82
CA ALA A 196 13.57 -1.25 -6.84
C ALA A 196 12.80 -0.03 -7.37
N LYS A 197 11.48 -0.16 -7.59
CA LYS A 197 10.60 0.94 -8.01
C LYS A 197 10.47 2.03 -6.93
N LEU A 198 10.32 1.67 -5.66
CA LEU A 198 10.22 2.63 -4.55
C LEU A 198 11.54 3.40 -4.40
N ILE A 199 12.68 2.72 -4.40
CA ILE A 199 14.00 3.38 -4.33
C ILE A 199 14.19 4.33 -5.50
N ARG A 200 13.94 3.85 -6.73
CA ARG A 200 14.11 4.64 -7.95
C ARG A 200 13.21 5.86 -8.02
N ARG A 201 11.97 5.78 -7.53
CA ARG A 201 11.01 6.89 -7.54
C ARG A 201 11.18 7.87 -6.36
N HIS A 202 12.04 7.57 -5.41
CA HIS A 202 12.35 8.48 -4.30
C HIS A 202 13.85 8.85 -4.27
N PRO A 203 14.38 9.46 -5.36
CA PRO A 203 15.78 9.89 -5.38
C PRO A 203 16.09 11.00 -4.36
N HIS A 204 15.06 11.62 -3.79
CA HIS A 204 15.17 12.58 -2.69
C HIS A 204 15.25 11.95 -1.30
N VAL A 205 14.92 10.65 -1.17
CA VAL A 205 15.08 9.88 0.07
C VAL A 205 16.32 8.98 -0.02
N PHE A 206 16.51 8.30 -1.16
CA PHE A 206 17.55 7.28 -1.34
C PHE A 206 18.70 7.70 -2.26
N GLY A 207 18.68 8.94 -2.77
CA GLY A 207 19.71 9.48 -3.67
C GLY A 207 20.12 10.89 -3.28
N ASN A 208 20.56 11.68 -4.27
CA ASN A 208 21.10 13.03 -4.07
C ASN A 208 20.16 14.15 -4.53
N GLU A 209 18.98 13.83 -5.05
CA GLU A 209 18.04 14.85 -5.50
C GLU A 209 17.38 15.55 -4.29
N GLN A 210 16.94 16.79 -4.46
CA GLN A 210 16.18 17.49 -3.43
C GLN A 210 14.75 17.73 -3.93
N ALA A 211 13.77 17.46 -3.08
CA ALA A 211 12.39 17.89 -3.28
C ALA A 211 12.04 18.84 -2.13
N LYS A 212 11.63 20.07 -2.47
CA LYS A 212 11.34 21.10 -1.46
C LYS A 212 9.99 20.90 -0.79
N ASP A 213 9.03 20.30 -1.49
CA ASP A 213 7.67 20.07 -1.04
C ASP A 213 7.01 18.89 -1.78
N ALA A 214 5.79 18.53 -1.37
CA ALA A 214 5.02 17.44 -1.97
C ALA A 214 4.75 17.65 -3.47
N ASN A 215 4.58 18.91 -3.92
CA ASN A 215 4.39 19.22 -5.33
C ASN A 215 5.65 18.88 -6.15
N GLY A 216 6.83 19.24 -5.64
CA GLY A 216 8.12 18.86 -6.25
C GLY A 216 8.33 17.35 -6.32
N VAL A 217 7.87 16.60 -5.30
CA VAL A 217 7.88 15.12 -5.33
C VAL A 217 7.01 14.59 -6.46
N LEU A 218 5.78 15.11 -6.62
CA LEU A 218 4.84 14.68 -7.67
C LEU A 218 5.38 14.96 -9.08
N GLU A 219 6.00 16.12 -9.29
CA GLU A 219 6.63 16.45 -10.57
C GLU A 219 7.79 15.49 -10.89
N ASN A 220 8.65 15.19 -9.91
CA ASN A 220 9.76 14.26 -10.09
C ASN A 220 9.27 12.85 -10.37
N TRP A 221 8.23 12.39 -9.66
CA TRP A 221 7.58 11.10 -9.92
C TRP A 221 7.07 10.98 -11.35
N GLU A 222 6.41 12.02 -11.87
CA GLU A 222 5.89 12.01 -13.22
C GLU A 222 7.03 11.94 -14.26
N LYS A 223 8.10 12.71 -14.08
CA LYS A 223 9.29 12.66 -14.94
C LYS A 223 9.92 11.26 -14.94
N ILE A 224 10.08 10.65 -13.76
CA ILE A 224 10.64 9.30 -13.61
C ILE A 224 9.73 8.27 -14.30
N LYS A 225 8.40 8.35 -14.11
CA LYS A 225 7.43 7.48 -14.79
C LYS A 225 7.52 7.59 -16.31
N GLN A 226 7.67 8.79 -16.85
CA GLN A 226 7.80 9.00 -18.31
C GLN A 226 9.11 8.40 -18.84
N ALA A 227 10.22 8.58 -18.13
CA ALA A 227 11.50 7.98 -18.50
C ALA A 227 11.49 6.44 -18.41
N GLU A 228 10.81 5.86 -17.42
CA GLU A 228 10.61 4.41 -17.30
C GLU A 228 9.88 3.83 -18.52
N LYS A 229 8.77 4.47 -18.93
CA LYS A 229 8.00 4.06 -20.12
C LYS A 229 8.85 4.15 -21.39
N ALA A 230 9.66 5.20 -21.52
CA ALA A 230 10.57 5.37 -22.65
C ALA A 230 11.60 4.24 -22.75
N ARG A 231 12.17 3.81 -21.63
CA ARG A 231 13.14 2.69 -21.58
C ARG A 231 12.52 1.34 -21.93
N LYS A 232 11.23 1.13 -21.63
CA LYS A 232 10.48 -0.09 -21.98
C LYS A 232 10.08 -0.15 -23.46
N GLY A 233 10.48 0.83 -24.28
CA GLY A 233 10.12 0.88 -25.70
C GLY A 233 8.65 1.27 -25.94
N GLU A 234 7.93 1.73 -24.91
CA GLU A 234 6.53 2.17 -24.99
C GLU A 234 6.38 3.58 -25.62
N THR A 235 7.44 4.09 -26.26
CA THR A 235 7.54 5.48 -26.77
C THR A 235 7.47 5.66 -28.29
N SER A 236 7.29 4.61 -29.09
CA SER A 236 7.45 4.75 -30.55
C SER A 236 6.16 4.92 -31.36
N GLN A 237 5.02 5.22 -30.75
CA GLN A 237 3.81 5.67 -31.45
C GLN A 237 3.22 6.90 -30.77
N PRO A 238 2.54 7.82 -31.49
CA PRO A 238 1.83 8.93 -30.86
C PRO A 238 0.90 8.36 -29.78
N GLN A 239 1.31 8.49 -28.51
CA GLN A 239 0.67 7.77 -27.42
C GLN A 239 -0.82 8.09 -27.45
N ALA A 240 -1.68 7.08 -27.62
CA ALA A 240 -3.11 7.25 -27.47
C ALA A 240 -3.41 7.91 -26.11
N LEU A 241 -4.46 8.73 -26.02
CA LEU A 241 -4.78 9.47 -24.79
C LEU A 241 -5.05 8.55 -23.58
N ASP A 242 -5.35 7.29 -23.84
CA ASP A 242 -5.59 6.23 -22.88
C ASP A 242 -4.39 5.28 -22.64
N ALA A 243 -3.23 5.52 -23.29
CA ALA A 243 -2.08 4.62 -23.19
C ALA A 243 -1.54 4.49 -21.75
N GLY A 244 -1.74 3.34 -21.10
CA GLY A 244 -1.37 3.09 -19.70
C GLY A 244 -2.38 3.58 -18.67
N ILE A 245 -3.60 3.92 -19.10
CA ILE A 245 -4.78 4.02 -18.25
C ILE A 245 -5.49 2.65 -18.31
N PRO A 246 -5.59 1.89 -17.21
CA PRO A 246 -6.24 0.58 -17.22
C PRO A 246 -7.67 0.69 -17.74
N ARG A 247 -8.07 -0.25 -18.60
CA ARG A 247 -9.40 -0.24 -19.23
C ARG A 247 -10.51 -0.50 -18.22
N GLU A 248 -10.22 -1.35 -17.24
CA GLU A 248 -11.10 -1.77 -16.15
C GLU A 248 -11.22 -0.74 -15.02
N LEU A 249 -10.65 0.47 -15.19
CA LEU A 249 -10.92 1.53 -14.23
C LEU A 249 -12.40 1.91 -14.27
N PRO A 250 -12.97 2.30 -13.12
CA PRO A 250 -14.31 2.88 -13.06
C PRO A 250 -14.45 4.02 -14.07
N ALA A 251 -15.62 4.11 -14.71
CA ALA A 251 -15.79 4.92 -15.91
C ALA A 251 -15.45 6.40 -15.68
N LEU A 252 -15.84 6.99 -14.55
CA LEU A 252 -15.54 8.39 -14.24
C LEU A 252 -14.07 8.56 -13.90
N THR A 253 -13.48 7.66 -13.11
CA THR A 253 -12.03 7.67 -12.82
C THR A 253 -11.20 7.59 -14.10
N ARG A 254 -11.60 6.72 -15.05
CA ARG A 254 -10.96 6.57 -16.35
C ARG A 254 -11.08 7.87 -17.16
N ALA A 255 -12.28 8.45 -17.22
CA ALA A 255 -12.52 9.71 -17.90
C ALA A 255 -11.64 10.85 -17.34
N GLN A 256 -11.55 10.97 -16.01
CA GLN A 256 -10.70 11.97 -15.36
C GLN A 256 -9.22 11.81 -15.74
N LYS A 257 -8.68 10.59 -15.74
CA LYS A 257 -7.28 10.33 -16.14
C LYS A 257 -7.03 10.67 -17.62
N VAL A 258 -8.00 10.39 -18.49
CA VAL A 258 -7.92 10.75 -19.92
C VAL A 258 -7.90 12.28 -20.08
N HIS A 259 -8.75 13.01 -19.36
CA HIS A 259 -8.78 14.48 -19.36
C HIS A 259 -7.48 15.09 -18.84
N GLU A 260 -6.98 14.61 -17.70
CA GLU A 260 -5.72 15.06 -17.12
C GLU A 260 -4.58 14.92 -18.14
N ARG A 261 -4.53 13.79 -18.86
CA ARG A 261 -3.50 13.54 -19.87
C ARG A 261 -3.65 14.42 -21.11
N ALA A 262 -4.89 14.65 -21.57
CA ALA A 262 -5.16 15.56 -22.68
C ALA A 262 -4.69 16.99 -22.33
N ARG A 263 -5.01 17.47 -21.12
CA ARG A 263 -4.58 18.78 -20.61
C ARG A 263 -3.06 18.90 -20.51
N ARG A 264 -2.38 17.86 -20.02
CA ARG A 264 -0.90 17.83 -19.95
C ARG A 264 -0.27 17.94 -21.34
N LYS A 265 -0.76 17.21 -22.34
CA LYS A 265 -0.26 17.30 -23.72
C LYS A 265 -0.46 18.69 -24.33
N GLN A 266 -1.62 19.31 -24.09
CA GLN A 266 -1.92 20.66 -24.55
C GLN A 266 -0.96 21.70 -23.93
N ASN A 267 -0.65 21.56 -22.64
CA ASN A 267 0.31 22.42 -21.95
C ASN A 267 1.76 22.24 -22.44
N GLN A 268 2.15 21.05 -22.92
CA GLN A 268 3.49 20.79 -23.46
C GLN A 268 3.68 21.35 -24.89
N THR A 269 2.62 21.41 -25.70
CA THR A 269 2.67 21.92 -27.08
C THR A 269 2.54 23.45 -27.15
N SER A 270 1.97 24.08 -26.12
CA SER A 270 1.87 25.52 -25.99
C SER A 270 3.11 26.08 -25.29
N ASN A 271 4.19 26.30 -26.05
CA ASN A 271 5.44 26.93 -25.59
C ASN A 271 5.25 28.46 -25.32
N VAL A 272 4.23 28.83 -24.55
CA VAL A 272 3.82 30.22 -24.32
C VAL A 272 3.98 30.56 -22.84
N LYS A 273 4.88 31.50 -22.58
CA LYS A 273 4.99 32.30 -21.35
C LYS A 273 3.60 32.71 -20.83
N ARG A 274 3.01 31.95 -19.92
CA ARG A 274 1.83 32.37 -19.15
C ARG A 274 1.71 31.60 -17.84
N VAL A 275 2.74 31.71 -17.00
CA VAL A 275 2.83 30.98 -15.71
C VAL A 275 1.80 31.45 -14.67
N GLU A 276 1.05 32.55 -14.88
CA GLU A 276 0.14 33.06 -13.84
C GLU A 276 -1.37 32.97 -14.12
N ASN A 277 -1.83 32.51 -15.30
CA ASN A 277 -3.26 32.63 -15.65
C ASN A 277 -3.94 31.36 -16.19
N VAL A 278 -3.30 30.20 -16.21
CA VAL A 278 -3.94 28.96 -16.72
C VAL A 278 -5.01 28.42 -15.77
N ARG A 279 -4.99 28.77 -14.47
CA ARG A 279 -6.10 28.47 -13.54
C ARG A 279 -7.35 29.34 -13.76
N ARG A 280 -7.29 30.40 -14.57
CA ARG A 280 -8.39 31.39 -14.73
C ARG A 280 -8.94 31.53 -16.14
N ASN A 281 -8.30 30.98 -17.18
CA ASN A 281 -8.71 31.19 -18.57
C ASN A 281 -9.17 29.91 -19.28
N VAL A 282 -10.10 29.18 -18.66
CA VAL A 282 -11.01 28.29 -19.41
C VAL A 282 -12.37 28.98 -19.39
N PRO A 283 -13.06 29.15 -20.54
CA PRO A 283 -14.41 29.68 -20.53
C PRO A 283 -15.21 28.79 -19.57
N ARG A 284 -15.84 29.40 -18.56
CA ARG A 284 -16.90 28.75 -17.80
C ARG A 284 -17.90 28.25 -18.84
N ARG A 285 -17.82 26.97 -19.22
CA ARG A 285 -18.92 26.36 -19.95
C ARG A 285 -20.01 26.30 -18.91
N ASN A 286 -20.94 27.24 -18.99
CA ASN A 286 -22.09 27.26 -18.09
C ASN A 286 -22.67 25.86 -18.16
N VAL A 287 -22.70 25.15 -17.03
CA VAL A 287 -23.42 23.88 -16.94
C VAL A 287 -24.84 24.22 -17.40
N PRO A 288 -25.31 23.66 -18.55
CA PRO A 288 -26.62 23.99 -19.06
C PRO A 288 -27.66 23.64 -17.98
N SER A 289 -28.78 24.37 -17.95
CA SER A 289 -29.86 24.02 -17.01
C SER A 289 -30.26 22.55 -17.22
N SER A 290 -30.82 21.92 -16.18
CA SER A 290 -31.34 20.56 -16.27
C SER A 290 -32.28 20.38 -17.48
N ASP A 291 -33.08 21.40 -17.78
CA ASP A 291 -33.96 21.42 -18.96
C ASP A 291 -33.19 21.47 -20.28
N ALA A 292 -32.11 22.25 -20.37
CA ALA A 292 -31.28 22.30 -21.56
C ALA A 292 -30.56 20.97 -21.82
N LEU A 293 -29.99 20.35 -20.78
CA LEU A 293 -29.37 19.02 -20.85
C LEU A 293 -30.39 17.95 -21.26
N LYS A 294 -31.58 17.97 -20.65
CA LYS A 294 -32.68 17.05 -20.99
C LYS A 294 -33.07 17.18 -22.46
N GLN A 295 -33.19 18.40 -22.95
CA GLN A 295 -33.56 18.68 -24.33
C GLN A 295 -32.46 18.27 -25.33
N GLU A 296 -31.19 18.40 -24.97
CA GLU A 296 -30.05 17.92 -25.75
C GLU A 296 -30.06 16.39 -25.89
N VAL A 297 -30.24 15.68 -24.78
CA VAL A 297 -30.34 14.20 -24.77
C VAL A 297 -31.56 13.72 -25.55
N LEU A 298 -32.73 14.34 -25.38
CA LEU A 298 -33.96 13.90 -26.05
C LEU A 298 -33.92 14.04 -27.57
N ARG A 299 -33.21 15.06 -28.07
CA ARG A 299 -33.05 15.35 -29.50
C ARG A 299 -31.89 14.60 -30.14
N ALA A 300 -30.98 14.03 -29.35
CA ALA A 300 -29.87 13.25 -29.87
C ALA A 300 -30.36 11.99 -30.60
N ARG A 301 -29.77 11.70 -31.77
CA ARG A 301 -30.00 10.44 -32.49
C ARG A 301 -29.52 9.23 -31.68
N ASP A 302 -28.42 9.40 -30.97
CA ASP A 302 -27.82 8.43 -30.06
C ASP A 302 -27.84 9.02 -28.66
N ARG A 303 -28.84 8.62 -27.87
CA ARG A 303 -29.08 9.17 -26.54
C ARG A 303 -28.08 8.65 -25.52
N GLU A 304 -27.64 7.41 -25.66
CA GLU A 304 -26.65 6.78 -24.78
C GLU A 304 -25.32 7.52 -24.91
N ARG A 305 -24.88 7.78 -26.16
CA ARG A 305 -23.69 8.60 -26.40
C ARG A 305 -23.83 10.01 -25.85
N ALA A 306 -24.98 10.65 -26.02
CA ALA A 306 -25.20 12.01 -25.50
C ALA A 306 -25.07 12.06 -23.96
N VAL A 307 -25.62 11.07 -23.24
CA VAL A 307 -25.44 10.95 -21.79
C VAL A 307 -23.98 10.67 -21.44
N GLY A 308 -23.32 9.78 -22.19
CA GLY A 308 -21.90 9.47 -22.00
C GLY A 308 -21.01 10.71 -22.15
N ASP A 309 -21.24 11.54 -23.17
CA ASP A 309 -20.51 12.79 -23.40
C ASP A 309 -20.71 13.78 -22.25
N LEU A 310 -21.93 13.86 -21.68
CA LEU A 310 -22.20 14.69 -20.50
C LEU A 310 -21.46 14.20 -19.25
N LEU A 311 -21.47 12.90 -18.98
CA LEU A 311 -20.71 12.32 -17.86
C LEU A 311 -19.20 12.54 -18.03
N PHE A 312 -18.70 12.44 -19.26
CA PHE A 312 -17.31 12.72 -19.62
C PHE A 312 -16.95 14.18 -19.35
N GLU A 313 -17.79 15.15 -19.76
CA GLU A 313 -17.58 16.57 -19.46
C GLU A 313 -17.64 16.89 -17.96
N LEU A 314 -18.53 16.26 -17.20
CA LEU A 314 -18.58 16.41 -15.74
C LEU A 314 -17.33 15.87 -15.05
N ALA A 315 -16.79 14.73 -15.52
CA ALA A 315 -15.52 14.21 -15.04
C ALA A 315 -14.37 15.21 -15.33
N ALA A 316 -14.36 15.85 -16.50
CA ALA A 316 -13.41 16.91 -16.84
C ALA A 316 -13.49 18.09 -15.86
N LEU A 317 -14.72 18.56 -15.56
CA LEU A 317 -14.95 19.65 -14.63
C LEU A 317 -14.44 19.29 -13.23
N ALA A 318 -14.75 18.09 -12.75
CA ALA A 318 -14.25 17.60 -11.47
C ALA A 318 -12.71 17.56 -11.42
N GLU A 319 -12.04 17.05 -12.46
CA GLU A 319 -10.56 17.03 -12.55
C GLU A 319 -9.96 18.44 -12.44
N GLN A 320 -10.54 19.42 -13.14
CA GLN A 320 -10.06 20.80 -13.13
C GLN A 320 -10.14 21.45 -11.74
N HIS A 321 -11.07 21.02 -10.92
CA HIS A 321 -11.27 21.49 -9.55
C HIS A 321 -10.59 20.61 -8.48
N GLY A 322 -9.85 19.58 -8.88
CA GLY A 322 -9.20 18.65 -7.95
C GLY A 322 -10.19 17.77 -7.18
N ILE A 323 -11.39 17.57 -7.74
CA ILE A 323 -12.45 16.74 -7.18
C ILE A 323 -12.37 15.36 -7.85
N ASP A 324 -12.37 14.29 -7.05
CA ASP A 324 -12.53 12.93 -7.55
C ASP A 324 -13.99 12.69 -7.93
N ALA A 325 -14.26 12.49 -9.22
CA ALA A 325 -15.62 12.40 -9.76
C ALA A 325 -16.32 11.11 -9.34
N GLU A 326 -15.58 10.00 -9.25
CA GLU A 326 -16.10 8.70 -8.84
C GLU A 326 -16.55 8.77 -7.37
N ARG A 327 -15.68 9.31 -6.51
CA ARG A 327 -15.99 9.52 -5.09
C ARG A 327 -17.14 10.50 -4.90
N ALA A 328 -17.21 11.58 -5.70
CA ALA A 328 -18.28 12.55 -5.62
C ALA A 328 -19.65 11.94 -5.98
N LEU A 329 -19.71 11.16 -7.05
CA LEU A 329 -20.95 10.46 -7.42
C LEU A 329 -21.34 9.43 -6.36
N ARG A 330 -20.38 8.67 -5.83
CA ARG A 330 -20.64 7.71 -4.74
C ARG A 330 -21.26 8.38 -3.52
N ALA A 331 -20.68 9.48 -3.05
CA ALA A 331 -21.19 10.23 -1.90
C ALA A 331 -22.62 10.75 -2.13
N ALA A 332 -22.92 11.23 -3.35
CA ALA A 332 -24.27 11.67 -3.72
C ALA A 332 -25.25 10.49 -3.73
N THR A 333 -24.86 9.35 -4.28
CA THR A 333 -25.67 8.11 -4.28
C THR A 333 -25.96 7.64 -2.86
N THR A 334 -24.95 7.57 -1.99
CA THR A 334 -25.12 7.20 -0.57
C THR A 334 -26.08 8.15 0.15
N SER A 335 -25.96 9.46 -0.10
CA SER A 335 -26.84 10.46 0.50
C SER A 335 -28.29 10.26 0.06
N PHE A 336 -28.52 10.04 -1.25
CA PHE A 336 -29.85 9.78 -1.79
C PHE A 336 -30.48 8.50 -1.22
N VAL A 337 -29.70 7.42 -1.07
CA VAL A 337 -30.18 6.18 -0.45
C VAL A 337 -30.60 6.43 1.00
N ARG A 338 -29.77 7.11 1.79
CA ARG A 338 -30.09 7.45 3.19
C ARG A 338 -31.36 8.28 3.30
N GLU A 339 -31.52 9.30 2.47
CA GLU A 339 -32.71 10.15 2.43
C GLU A 339 -33.98 9.34 2.14
N LYS A 340 -33.91 8.41 1.18
CA LYS A 340 -35.06 7.56 0.82
C LYS A 340 -35.41 6.55 1.90
N SER A 341 -34.42 5.89 2.49
CA SER A 341 -34.65 4.97 3.61
C SER A 341 -35.31 5.65 4.81
N MET A 342 -34.89 6.87 5.17
CA MET A 342 -35.51 7.64 6.24
C MET A 342 -36.96 8.07 5.91
N SER A 343 -37.24 8.40 4.64
CA SER A 343 -38.60 8.77 4.23
C SER A 343 -39.59 7.61 4.30
N ASP A 344 -39.12 6.38 4.03
CA ASP A 344 -39.95 5.17 4.12
C ASP A 344 -40.22 4.78 5.58
N GLU A 345 -39.25 4.92 6.48
CA GLU A 345 -39.44 4.71 7.94
C GLU A 345 -40.38 5.75 8.57
N SER A 346 -40.38 7.00 8.10
CA SER A 346 -41.29 8.05 8.58
C SER A 346 -42.72 7.96 8.03
N SER A 347 -42.95 7.06 7.06
CA SER A 347 -44.24 6.82 6.40
C SER A 347 -44.92 5.54 6.90
N HIS A 348 -44.39 4.91 7.95
CA HIS A 348 -44.99 3.81 8.72
C HIS A 348 -45.15 4.26 10.17
#